data_AF-H3B1Z7-F1
#
_entry.id   AF-H3B1Z7-F1
#
_cell.length_a   1.000
_cell.length_b   1.000
_cell.length_c   1.000
_cell.angle_alpha   90.00
_cell.angle_beta   90.00
_cell.angle_gamma   90.00
#
_symmetry.space_group_name_H-M   'P 1'
#
loop_
_entity.id
_entity.type
_entity.pdbx_description
1 polymer ?
#
loop_
_entity_poly.entity_id
_entity_poly.type
_entity_poly.pdbx_seq_one_letter_code
_entity_poly.pdbx_strand_id
1 'polypeptide(L)'
;VCEDASCKYNEYVTCHLNRCGTCEAVFHGYDNLTINCNQLTPKCRLMHLEMLHKSKSGQRHPGGGRLDVDNVYDPECERNGTFKAKQCDDDSNLCWCVDSAGVRVTDKTGDDPKVSKVKSDWIVLGFFHSLIQIDFSFRAEFTFLKGKGEEVRSLTPGYRCNVEEATREVSIKLSENSTRDPVDIATVAYYIERDLKRNKFSLGVDDRMLEVDTDSILVLFFDNEPPRINMKTISPGFAAIIIVIALAILTGIAVFV
;
A
#
# COMPACT_ATOMS: atom_id res chain seq x y z
N VAL A 1 -28.91 -16.75 5.50
CA VAL A 1 -27.79 -16.11 6.25
C VAL A 1 -26.69 -15.67 5.31
N CYS A 2 -26.08 -16.55 4.51
CA CYS A 2 -25.03 -16.13 3.56
C CYS A 2 -25.53 -15.50 2.25
N GLU A 3 -26.81 -15.60 1.93
CA GLU A 3 -27.38 -15.11 0.65
C GLU A 3 -27.17 -13.59 0.45
N ASP A 4 -27.33 -12.81 1.53
CA ASP A 4 -27.12 -11.35 1.52
C ASP A 4 -25.90 -10.89 2.35
N ALA A 5 -25.12 -11.83 2.87
CA ALA A 5 -23.99 -11.49 3.75
C ALA A 5 -22.78 -11.05 2.93
N SER A 6 -22.29 -9.84 3.20
CA SER A 6 -21.07 -9.31 2.59
C SER A 6 -20.07 -8.88 3.65
N CYS A 7 -18.79 -9.00 3.32
CA CYS A 7 -17.71 -8.53 4.17
C CYS A 7 -17.31 -7.12 3.72
N LYS A 8 -17.72 -6.11 4.50
CA LYS A 8 -17.64 -4.68 4.12
C LYS A 8 -16.25 -4.24 3.62
N TYR A 9 -15.18 -4.72 4.25
CA TYR A 9 -13.81 -4.24 4.01
C TYR A 9 -12.97 -5.16 3.12
N ASN A 10 -13.40 -6.41 2.95
CA ASN A 10 -12.62 -7.44 2.27
C ASN A 10 -13.53 -8.24 1.35
N GLU A 11 -13.47 -7.98 0.05
CA GLU A 11 -14.30 -8.68 -0.95
C GLU A 11 -13.73 -10.04 -1.36
N TYR A 12 -12.51 -10.39 -0.91
CA TYR A 12 -11.80 -11.61 -1.28
C TYR A 12 -12.09 -12.79 -0.33
N VAL A 13 -13.23 -12.73 0.37
CA VAL A 13 -13.67 -13.76 1.31
C VAL A 13 -15.00 -14.35 0.86
N THR A 14 -15.25 -15.57 1.32
CA THR A 14 -16.47 -16.33 1.05
C THR A 14 -17.26 -16.51 2.33
N CYS A 15 -18.58 -16.37 2.28
CA CYS A 15 -19.45 -16.61 3.43
C CYS A 15 -19.73 -18.10 3.59
N HIS A 16 -19.57 -18.59 4.81
CA HIS A 16 -19.90 -19.94 5.24
C HIS A 16 -20.85 -19.89 6.42
N LEU A 17 -21.78 -20.84 6.47
CA LEU A 17 -22.65 -21.03 7.63
C LEU A 17 -21.88 -21.74 8.73
N ASN A 18 -21.86 -21.19 9.95
CA ASN A 18 -21.37 -21.92 11.11
C ASN A 18 -22.37 -23.02 11.50
N ARG A 19 -22.14 -24.24 10.99
CA ARG A 19 -23.02 -25.40 11.20
C ARG A 19 -22.95 -25.98 12.62
N CYS A 20 -21.96 -25.59 13.42
CA CYS A 20 -21.74 -26.11 14.77
C CYS A 20 -22.12 -25.09 15.88
N GLY A 21 -22.87 -24.03 15.54
CA GLY A 21 -23.23 -22.94 16.47
C GLY A 21 -24.57 -22.27 16.16
N THR A 22 -24.63 -20.94 16.28
CA THR A 22 -25.82 -20.07 16.18
C THR A 22 -26.35 -19.83 14.76
N CYS A 23 -25.89 -20.59 13.75
CA CYS A 23 -26.18 -20.36 12.33
C CYS A 23 -25.77 -18.96 11.82
N GLU A 24 -24.68 -18.41 12.34
CA GLU A 24 -24.13 -17.12 11.89
C GLU A 24 -23.32 -17.23 10.59
N ALA A 25 -23.23 -16.12 9.86
CA ALA A 25 -22.32 -15.96 8.73
C ALA A 25 -20.88 -15.83 9.24
N VAL A 26 -20.00 -16.71 8.77
CA VAL A 26 -18.57 -16.65 9.01
C VAL A 26 -17.86 -16.49 7.68
N PHE A 27 -16.93 -15.55 7.60
CA PHE A 27 -16.23 -15.27 6.35
C PHE A 27 -14.84 -15.89 6.38
N HIS A 28 -14.53 -16.68 5.34
CA HIS A 28 -13.23 -17.32 5.17
C HIS A 28 -12.56 -16.86 3.89
N GLY A 29 -11.24 -16.64 3.97
CA GLY A 29 -10.41 -16.50 2.79
C GLY A 29 -10.28 -17.80 1.99
N TYR A 30 -9.65 -17.74 0.81
CA TYR A 30 -9.35 -18.93 -0.02
C TYR A 30 -8.39 -19.92 0.66
N ASP A 31 -7.69 -19.48 1.70
CA ASP A 31 -6.81 -20.26 2.57
C ASP A 31 -7.54 -20.80 3.83
N ASN A 32 -8.87 -20.71 3.87
CA ASN A 32 -9.76 -21.14 4.95
C ASN A 32 -9.60 -20.42 6.29
N LEU A 33 -8.81 -19.35 6.37
CA LEU A 33 -8.71 -18.57 7.61
C LEU A 33 -9.90 -17.61 7.74
N THR A 34 -10.46 -17.56 8.96
CA THR A 34 -11.58 -16.66 9.29
C THR A 34 -11.14 -15.20 9.26
N ILE A 35 -11.97 -14.35 8.65
CA ILE A 35 -11.78 -12.90 8.58
C ILE A 35 -12.85 -12.19 9.41
N ASN A 36 -12.41 -11.23 10.23
CA ASN A 36 -13.32 -10.35 10.95
C ASN A 36 -13.77 -9.20 10.04
N CYS A 37 -15.01 -9.23 9.60
CA CYS A 37 -15.59 -8.22 8.70
C CYS A 37 -16.03 -6.93 9.39
N ASN A 38 -15.95 -6.86 10.73
CA ASN A 38 -16.29 -5.67 11.50
C ASN A 38 -15.11 -4.68 11.64
N GLN A 39 -13.92 -5.06 11.20
CA GLN A 39 -12.71 -4.25 11.21
C GLN A 39 -12.01 -4.29 9.84
N LEU A 40 -11.14 -3.31 9.56
CA LEU A 40 -10.30 -3.38 8.36
C LEU A 40 -9.43 -4.64 8.43
N THR A 41 -9.35 -5.37 7.32
CA THR A 41 -8.37 -6.46 7.19
C THR A 41 -6.99 -5.83 7.04
N PRO A 42 -5.98 -6.22 7.86
CA PRO A 42 -4.62 -5.71 7.76
C PRO A 42 -4.04 -5.82 6.34
N LYS A 43 -3.16 -4.88 5.96
CA LYS A 43 -2.62 -4.76 4.60
C LYS A 43 -2.08 -6.09 4.05
N CYS A 44 -1.17 -6.75 4.78
CA CYS A 44 -0.57 -8.01 4.34
C CYS A 44 -1.65 -9.06 4.04
N ARG A 45 -2.60 -9.22 4.98
CA ARG A 45 -3.66 -10.22 4.88
C ARG A 45 -4.58 -9.96 3.70
N LEU A 46 -4.94 -8.70 3.46
CA LEU A 46 -5.79 -8.31 2.34
C LEU A 46 -5.07 -8.54 1.00
N MET A 47 -3.79 -8.19 0.92
CA MET A 47 -2.95 -8.37 -0.27
C MET A 47 -2.76 -9.86 -0.61
N HIS A 48 -2.49 -10.73 0.37
CA HIS A 48 -2.42 -12.19 0.17
C HIS A 48 -3.72 -12.76 -0.41
N LEU A 49 -4.87 -12.36 0.13
CA LEU A 49 -6.17 -12.81 -0.37
C LEU A 49 -6.47 -12.32 -1.79
N GLU A 50 -6.03 -11.11 -2.13
CA GLU A 50 -6.10 -10.59 -3.50
C GLU A 50 -5.28 -11.45 -4.47
N MET A 51 -4.05 -11.80 -4.12
CA MET A 51 -3.18 -12.63 -4.98
C MET A 51 -3.74 -14.03 -5.17
N LEU A 52 -4.26 -14.64 -4.09
CA LEU A 52 -4.95 -15.94 -4.18
C LEU A 52 -6.18 -15.86 -5.10
N HIS A 53 -6.97 -14.79 -4.99
CA HIS A 53 -8.15 -14.59 -5.85
C HIS A 53 -7.75 -14.45 -7.33
N LYS A 54 -6.73 -13.63 -7.63
CA LYS A 54 -6.18 -13.47 -8.98
C LYS A 54 -5.68 -14.79 -9.55
N SER A 55 -4.92 -15.55 -8.76
CA SER A 55 -4.42 -16.88 -9.12
C SER A 55 -5.56 -17.85 -9.47
N LYS A 56 -6.61 -17.93 -8.63
CA LYS A 56 -7.79 -18.78 -8.87
C LYS A 56 -8.62 -18.35 -10.07
N SER A 57 -8.70 -17.04 -10.34
CA SER A 57 -9.45 -16.50 -11.49
C SER A 57 -8.73 -16.66 -12.84
N GLY A 58 -7.49 -17.15 -12.85
CA GLY A 58 -6.69 -17.29 -14.07
C GLY A 58 -6.17 -15.95 -14.63
N GLN A 59 -6.29 -14.87 -13.85
CA GLN A 59 -5.64 -13.59 -14.16
C GLN A 59 -4.14 -13.75 -13.92
N ARG A 60 -3.41 -14.12 -14.96
CA ARG A 60 -1.94 -14.16 -14.95
C ARG A 60 -1.40 -12.80 -14.51
N HIS A 61 -0.55 -12.80 -13.49
CA HIS A 61 0.30 -11.65 -13.23
C HIS A 61 1.22 -11.42 -14.43
N PRO A 62 1.35 -10.17 -14.93
CA PRO A 62 2.43 -9.81 -15.82
C PRO A 62 3.74 -9.68 -15.01
N GLY A 63 4.12 -10.75 -14.30
CA GLY A 63 5.39 -10.88 -13.60
C GLY A 63 6.48 -11.34 -14.57
N GLY A 64 6.83 -10.49 -15.54
CA GLY A 64 7.85 -10.81 -16.54
C GLY A 64 8.19 -9.66 -17.49
N GLY A 65 7.95 -8.41 -17.10
CA GLY A 65 8.06 -7.26 -17.99
C GLY A 65 8.46 -5.97 -17.31
N ARG A 66 9.73 -5.87 -16.90
CA ARG A 66 10.57 -4.65 -16.98
C ARG A 66 9.98 -3.32 -16.49
N LEU A 67 9.44 -3.29 -15.27
CA LEU A 67 9.48 -2.14 -14.36
C LEU A 67 9.30 -2.67 -12.92
N ASP A 68 10.34 -2.52 -12.11
CA ASP A 68 10.44 -2.93 -10.71
C ASP A 68 9.47 -2.13 -9.82
N VAL A 69 8.16 -2.38 -9.92
CA VAL A 69 7.19 -1.81 -8.98
C VAL A 69 7.06 -2.77 -7.81
N ASP A 70 7.91 -2.56 -6.80
CA ASP A 70 8.13 -3.38 -5.59
C ASP A 70 6.89 -3.65 -4.70
N ASN A 71 5.69 -3.24 -5.11
CA ASN A 71 4.48 -3.21 -4.28
C ASN A 71 3.43 -4.28 -4.59
N VAL A 72 3.68 -5.18 -5.56
CA VAL A 72 2.73 -6.24 -5.94
C VAL A 72 3.45 -7.60 -5.96
N TYR A 73 3.23 -8.40 -4.92
CA TYR A 73 3.72 -9.77 -4.75
C TYR A 73 2.71 -10.55 -3.89
N ASP A 74 2.87 -11.87 -3.73
CA ASP A 74 2.08 -12.65 -2.76
C ASP A 74 2.80 -12.64 -1.40
N PRO A 75 2.32 -11.89 -0.39
CA PRO A 75 3.06 -11.71 0.84
C PRO A 75 2.84 -12.85 1.84
N GLU A 76 3.90 -13.19 2.56
CA GLU A 76 3.82 -13.98 3.78
C GLU A 76 3.44 -13.09 4.98
N CYS A 77 2.38 -13.47 5.67
CA CYS A 77 1.88 -12.76 6.84
C CYS A 77 2.08 -13.54 8.14
N GLU A 78 2.25 -12.80 9.23
CA GLU A 78 2.13 -13.31 10.59
C GLU A 78 0.65 -13.56 10.96
N ARG A 79 0.40 -14.27 12.08
CA ARG A 79 -0.96 -14.64 12.49
C ARG A 79 -1.89 -13.45 12.78
N ASN A 80 -1.31 -12.32 13.21
CA ASN A 80 -2.01 -11.07 13.45
C ASN A 80 -2.29 -10.28 12.15
N GLY A 81 -1.83 -10.76 10.99
CA GLY A 81 -1.99 -10.10 9.70
C GLY A 81 -0.93 -9.06 9.36
N THR A 82 0.14 -8.91 10.15
CA THR A 82 1.29 -8.08 9.77
C THR A 82 2.21 -8.81 8.81
N PHE A 83 3.06 -8.09 8.08
CA PHE A 83 4.06 -8.71 7.21
C PHE A 83 5.09 -9.50 8.02
N LYS A 84 5.48 -10.67 7.53
CA LYS A 84 6.76 -11.26 7.94
C LYS A 84 7.88 -10.36 7.44
N ALA A 85 8.88 -10.09 8.28
CA ALA A 85 9.99 -9.22 7.89
C ALA A 85 10.79 -9.76 6.71
N LYS A 86 10.85 -11.09 6.54
CA LYS A 86 11.39 -11.75 5.34
C LYS A 86 10.24 -12.15 4.44
N GLN A 87 10.35 -11.77 3.17
CA GLN A 87 9.46 -12.18 2.08
C GLN A 87 10.28 -12.97 1.07
N CYS A 88 9.69 -14.01 0.49
CA CYS A 88 10.33 -14.83 -0.53
C CYS A 88 9.35 -15.05 -1.68
N ASP A 89 9.88 -15.03 -2.90
CA ASP A 89 9.15 -15.38 -4.11
C ASP A 89 9.51 -16.81 -4.52
N ASP A 90 8.52 -17.71 -4.44
CA ASP A 90 8.70 -19.14 -4.73
C ASP A 90 9.10 -19.38 -6.19
N ASP A 91 8.64 -18.54 -7.13
CA ASP A 91 8.93 -18.70 -8.56
C ASP A 91 10.40 -18.37 -8.88
N SER A 92 10.93 -17.29 -8.30
CA SER A 92 12.31 -16.87 -8.53
C SER A 92 13.33 -17.43 -7.51
N ASN A 93 12.85 -18.02 -6.41
CA ASN A 93 13.66 -18.40 -5.25
C ASN A 93 14.48 -17.22 -4.68
N LEU A 94 13.96 -16.00 -4.78
CA LEU A 94 14.58 -14.81 -4.26
C LEU A 94 13.84 -14.32 -3.01
N CYS A 95 14.59 -13.95 -1.98
CA CYS A 95 14.08 -13.38 -0.74
C CYS A 95 14.58 -11.93 -0.53
N TRP A 96 13.78 -11.13 0.17
CA TRP A 96 14.10 -9.76 0.57
C TRP A 96 13.50 -9.45 1.95
N CYS A 97 13.93 -8.34 2.54
CA CYS A 97 13.30 -7.80 3.74
C CYS A 97 12.29 -6.72 3.39
N VAL A 98 11.23 -6.64 4.18
CA VAL A 98 10.21 -5.59 4.11
C VAL A 98 10.05 -4.87 5.45
N ASP A 99 9.57 -3.65 5.39
CA ASP A 99 9.13 -2.89 6.57
C ASP A 99 7.72 -3.31 7.05
N SER A 100 7.20 -2.56 8.02
CA SER A 100 5.86 -2.77 8.57
C SER A 100 4.72 -2.55 7.56
N ALA A 101 4.93 -1.78 6.48
CA ALA A 101 3.97 -1.62 5.39
C ALA A 101 4.15 -2.64 4.26
N GLY A 102 5.13 -3.53 4.36
CA GLY A 102 5.43 -4.51 3.31
C GLY A 102 6.23 -3.92 2.15
N VAL A 103 6.82 -2.74 2.29
CA VAL A 103 7.70 -2.15 1.28
C VAL A 103 9.10 -2.74 1.43
N ARG A 104 9.72 -3.10 0.29
CA ARG A 104 11.04 -3.71 0.25
C ARG A 104 12.12 -2.75 0.76
N VAL A 105 12.92 -3.21 1.72
CA VAL A 105 14.02 -2.43 2.32
C VAL A 105 15.42 -3.02 2.04
N THR A 106 15.51 -4.16 1.34
CA THR A 106 16.79 -4.75 0.89
C THR A 106 16.72 -5.21 -0.56
N ASP A 107 17.86 -5.50 -1.17
CA ASP A 107 17.86 -6.23 -2.45
C ASP A 107 17.27 -7.64 -2.32
N LYS A 108 16.82 -8.17 -3.45
CA LYS A 108 16.43 -9.57 -3.61
C LYS A 108 17.69 -10.45 -3.71
N THR A 109 17.72 -11.56 -2.98
CA THR A 109 18.85 -12.48 -2.92
C THR A 109 18.39 -13.93 -2.83
N GLY A 110 19.14 -14.86 -3.43
CA GLY A 110 18.89 -16.31 -3.27
C GLY A 110 19.37 -16.89 -1.94
N ASP A 111 20.23 -16.16 -1.23
CA ASP A 111 20.65 -16.48 0.14
C ASP A 111 19.70 -15.86 1.17
N ASP A 112 19.73 -16.31 2.43
CA ASP A 112 19.02 -15.64 3.53
C ASP A 112 19.43 -14.15 3.60
N PRO A 113 18.50 -13.21 3.42
CA PRO A 113 18.82 -11.79 3.41
C PRO A 113 19.43 -11.38 4.75
N LYS A 114 20.63 -10.79 4.68
CA LYS A 114 21.44 -10.41 5.84
C LYS A 114 20.90 -9.13 6.48
N VAL A 115 19.81 -9.27 7.23
CA VAL A 115 19.39 -8.27 8.20
C VAL A 115 19.28 -8.94 9.56
N SER A 116 19.92 -8.33 10.55
CA SER A 116 20.28 -8.92 11.84
C SER A 116 19.16 -9.76 12.47
N LYS A 117 19.41 -11.08 12.60
CA LYS A 117 18.78 -11.91 13.62
C LYS A 117 19.07 -11.27 14.99
N VAL A 118 18.15 -10.46 15.51
CA VAL A 118 18.11 -10.24 16.96
C VAL A 118 17.29 -11.38 17.53
N LYS A 119 18.04 -12.22 18.21
CA LYS A 119 17.62 -13.40 18.96
C LYS A 119 16.60 -12.96 20.01
N SER A 120 15.38 -13.50 19.93
CA SER A 120 14.31 -13.40 20.92
C SER A 120 13.78 -11.99 21.18
N ASP A 121 12.46 -11.86 21.04
CA ASP A 121 11.65 -10.63 21.08
C ASP A 121 11.68 -9.79 19.79
N TRP A 122 10.50 -9.65 19.22
CA TRP A 122 10.17 -9.11 17.90
C TRP A 122 10.47 -7.61 17.83
N ILE A 123 11.73 -7.24 17.59
CA ILE A 123 12.08 -5.88 17.17
C ILE A 123 12.26 -5.93 15.66
N VAL A 124 11.15 -5.70 14.96
CA VAL A 124 11.11 -5.49 13.51
C VAL A 124 11.87 -4.19 13.21
N LEU A 125 13.11 -4.33 12.72
CA LEU A 125 13.91 -3.43 11.87
C LEU A 125 13.90 -1.89 12.07
N GLY A 126 13.24 -1.29 13.06
CA GLY A 126 13.18 0.17 13.23
C GLY A 126 12.42 0.93 12.13
N PHE A 127 12.03 0.28 11.02
CA PHE A 127 11.25 0.87 9.92
C PHE A 127 9.77 0.93 10.30
N PHE A 128 9.43 1.97 11.05
CA PHE A 128 8.07 2.41 11.32
C PHE A 128 7.84 3.73 10.58
N HIS A 129 6.77 3.78 9.79
CA HIS A 129 6.39 5.01 9.12
C HIS A 129 5.88 6.02 10.14
N SER A 130 6.55 7.16 10.22
CA SER A 130 6.08 8.29 11.03
C SER A 130 4.99 9.09 10.31
N LEU A 131 5.05 9.08 8.98
CA LEU A 131 4.14 9.77 8.09
C LEU A 131 4.00 8.95 6.80
N ILE A 132 2.78 8.82 6.32
CA ILE A 132 2.49 8.37 4.96
C ILE A 132 1.77 9.51 4.25
N GLN A 133 2.30 9.92 3.10
CA GLN A 133 1.68 10.93 2.25
C GLN A 133 1.17 10.28 0.97
N ILE A 134 -0.07 10.57 0.61
CA ILE A 134 -0.68 10.11 -0.64
C ILE A 134 -0.99 11.34 -1.47
N ASP A 135 -0.28 11.48 -2.57
CA ASP A 135 -0.45 12.57 -3.52
C ASP A 135 -1.19 12.02 -4.74
N PHE A 136 -2.18 12.76 -5.23
CA PHE A 136 -2.87 12.43 -6.46
C PHE A 136 -3.43 13.70 -7.09
N SER A 137 -3.71 13.64 -8.38
CA SER A 137 -4.33 14.72 -9.14
C SER A 137 -5.67 14.32 -9.70
N PHE A 138 -6.50 15.31 -10.02
CA PHE A 138 -7.70 15.10 -10.82
C PHE A 138 -7.40 15.37 -12.30
N ARG A 139 -8.18 14.72 -13.18
CA ARG A 139 -8.04 14.89 -14.63
C ARG A 139 -8.41 16.30 -15.10
N ALA A 140 -9.34 16.95 -14.41
CA ALA A 140 -9.78 18.31 -14.69
C ALA A 140 -9.16 19.31 -13.71
N GLU A 141 -8.89 20.53 -14.18
CA GLU A 141 -8.52 21.63 -13.29
C GLU A 141 -9.73 22.10 -12.48
N PHE A 142 -9.49 22.41 -11.20
CA PHE A 142 -10.46 22.98 -10.29
C PHE A 142 -9.72 23.82 -9.25
N THR A 143 -10.40 24.81 -8.68
CA THR A 143 -9.87 25.64 -7.60
C THR A 143 -10.87 25.63 -6.47
N PHE A 144 -10.47 25.14 -5.29
CA PHE A 144 -11.35 25.15 -4.13
C PHE A 144 -11.26 26.50 -3.41
N LEU A 145 -12.39 27.19 -3.25
CA LEU A 145 -12.46 28.34 -2.35
C LEU A 145 -12.63 27.82 -0.92
N LYS A 146 -11.57 27.97 -0.12
CA LYS A 146 -11.52 27.62 1.31
C LYS A 146 -12.79 28.11 2.02
N GLY A 147 -13.67 27.18 2.43
CA GLY A 147 -14.88 27.51 3.21
C GLY A 147 -16.21 26.94 2.71
N LYS A 148 -16.32 26.40 1.49
CA LYS A 148 -17.49 25.62 1.06
C LYS A 148 -17.22 24.13 1.28
N GLY A 149 -17.38 23.66 2.50
CA GLY A 149 -17.27 22.25 2.83
C GLY A 149 -18.41 21.46 2.17
N GLU A 150 -18.14 20.85 1.02
CA GLU A 150 -19.04 19.85 0.43
C GLU A 150 -18.35 18.48 0.43
N GLU A 151 -18.80 17.68 1.38
CA GLU A 151 -18.80 16.22 1.44
C GLU A 151 -17.72 15.49 0.62
N VAL A 152 -16.47 15.56 1.09
CA VAL A 152 -15.47 14.55 0.70
C VAL A 152 -16.01 13.20 1.18
N ARG A 153 -16.50 12.37 0.24
CA ARG A 153 -16.91 11.00 0.57
C ARG A 153 -15.72 10.29 1.19
N SER A 154 -15.91 9.83 2.42
CA SER A 154 -14.88 9.16 3.21
C SER A 154 -14.26 8.02 2.39
N LEU A 155 -12.96 8.13 2.11
CA LEU A 155 -12.16 7.14 1.38
C LEU A 155 -12.11 5.80 2.10
N THR A 156 -12.31 5.77 3.42
CA THR A 156 -12.33 4.56 4.23
C THR A 156 -13.17 4.82 5.48
N PRO A 157 -14.18 3.99 5.79
CA PRO A 157 -15.01 4.18 6.97
C PRO A 157 -14.17 4.28 8.24
N GLY A 158 -14.25 5.43 8.92
CA GLY A 158 -13.52 5.69 10.18
C GLY A 158 -12.38 6.70 10.07
N TYR A 159 -11.93 7.05 8.85
CA TYR A 159 -10.83 8.00 8.66
C TYR A 159 -11.33 9.30 8.02
N ARG A 160 -10.98 10.43 8.64
CA ARG A 160 -11.23 11.78 8.14
C ARG A 160 -9.92 12.31 7.56
N CYS A 161 -9.88 12.54 6.26
CA CYS A 161 -8.74 13.19 5.61
C CYS A 161 -8.93 14.71 5.70
N ASN A 162 -7.90 15.43 6.14
CA ASN A 162 -7.84 16.88 6.02
C ASN A 162 -7.20 17.22 4.68
N VAL A 163 -7.96 17.86 3.79
CA VAL A 163 -7.43 18.43 2.53
C VAL A 163 -7.04 19.87 2.82
N GLU A 164 -5.74 20.16 2.86
CA GLU A 164 -5.21 21.48 3.27
C GLU A 164 -5.41 22.55 2.18
N GLU A 165 -5.29 22.18 0.91
CA GLU A 165 -5.48 23.02 -0.26
C GLU A 165 -5.75 22.13 -1.49
N ALA A 166 -6.74 22.46 -2.31
CA ALA A 166 -7.07 21.68 -3.51
C ALA A 166 -6.86 22.55 -4.76
N THR A 167 -5.69 22.37 -5.36
CA THR A 167 -5.43 22.70 -6.77
C THR A 167 -5.71 21.45 -7.61
N ARG A 168 -5.11 21.31 -8.80
CA ARG A 168 -5.11 20.03 -9.55
C ARG A 168 -4.62 18.87 -8.68
N GLU A 169 -3.74 19.13 -7.71
CA GLU A 169 -3.09 18.16 -6.83
C GLU A 169 -3.70 18.17 -5.41
N VAL A 170 -3.86 16.99 -4.84
CA VAL A 170 -4.35 16.72 -3.47
C VAL A 170 -3.35 15.84 -2.74
N SER A 171 -2.93 16.30 -1.56
CA SER A 171 -2.12 15.53 -0.62
C SER A 171 -2.94 15.09 0.59
N ILE A 172 -2.93 13.79 0.89
CA ILE A 172 -3.45 13.23 2.14
C ILE A 172 -2.26 12.82 3.01
N LYS A 173 -2.15 13.43 4.19
CA LYS A 173 -1.12 13.10 5.18
C LYS A 173 -1.73 12.23 6.28
N LEU A 174 -1.16 11.04 6.47
CA LEU A 174 -1.51 10.11 7.53
C LEU A 174 -0.36 10.06 8.54
N SER A 175 -0.64 10.49 9.76
CA SER A 175 0.30 10.41 10.89
C SER A 175 -0.36 9.69 12.05
N GLU A 176 0.40 8.89 12.77
CA GLU A 176 -0.09 8.21 13.97
C GLU A 176 -0.40 9.24 15.07
N ASN A 177 -1.66 9.38 15.46
CA ASN A 177 -2.09 10.37 16.45
C ASN A 177 -2.53 9.75 17.79
N SER A 178 -2.73 8.43 17.85
CA SER A 178 -3.12 7.74 19.09
C SER A 178 -2.88 6.23 19.02
N THR A 179 -2.37 5.67 20.10
CA THR A 179 -2.11 4.22 20.33
C THR A 179 -3.38 3.36 20.45
N ARG A 180 -4.54 3.84 19.99
CA ARG A 180 -5.86 3.20 20.17
C ARG A 180 -6.49 2.68 18.89
N ASP A 181 -5.89 2.95 17.73
CA ASP A 181 -6.44 2.48 16.47
C ASP A 181 -6.09 1.00 16.27
N PRO A 182 -7.06 0.13 15.93
CA PRO A 182 -6.84 -1.31 15.81
C PRO A 182 -5.99 -1.70 14.59
N VAL A 183 -5.66 -0.74 13.73
CA VAL A 183 -5.12 -0.94 12.39
C VAL A 183 -4.11 0.17 12.08
N ASP A 184 -2.93 -0.20 11.58
CA ASP A 184 -1.83 0.71 11.29
C ASP A 184 -2.12 1.68 10.13
N ILE A 185 -1.37 2.79 10.09
CA ILE A 185 -1.50 3.80 9.04
C ILE A 185 -1.19 3.25 7.64
N ALA A 186 -0.40 2.19 7.52
CA ALA A 186 -0.07 1.56 6.24
C ALA A 186 -1.27 0.82 5.64
N THR A 187 -2.08 0.19 6.48
CA THR A 187 -3.33 -0.44 6.09
C THR A 187 -4.33 0.63 5.66
N VAL A 188 -4.45 1.74 6.39
CA VAL A 188 -5.30 2.86 5.97
C VAL A 188 -4.87 3.40 4.61
N ALA A 189 -3.57 3.66 4.45
CA ALA A 189 -3.00 4.14 3.20
C ALA A 189 -3.31 3.20 2.03
N TYR A 190 -3.19 1.89 2.26
CA TYR A 190 -3.49 0.88 1.25
C TYR A 190 -4.97 0.88 0.83
N TYR A 191 -5.90 1.06 1.76
CA TYR A 191 -7.33 1.17 1.41
C TYR A 191 -7.62 2.45 0.63
N ILE A 192 -7.02 3.58 1.01
CA ILE A 192 -7.14 4.85 0.28
C ILE A 192 -6.60 4.68 -1.14
N GLU A 193 -5.39 4.15 -1.30
CA GLU A 193 -4.78 3.90 -2.61
C GLU A 193 -5.67 3.00 -3.49
N ARG A 194 -6.19 1.91 -2.91
CA ARG A 194 -7.08 0.97 -3.61
C ARG A 194 -8.37 1.65 -4.06
N ASP A 195 -8.99 2.45 -3.20
CA ASP A 195 -10.26 3.09 -3.49
C ASP A 195 -10.10 4.25 -4.49
N LEU A 196 -8.95 4.96 -4.47
CA LEU A 196 -8.55 5.90 -5.52
C LEU A 196 -8.38 5.19 -6.87
N LYS A 197 -7.61 4.09 -6.93
CA LYS A 197 -7.37 3.30 -8.17
C LYS A 197 -8.64 2.69 -8.76
N ARG A 198 -9.69 2.51 -7.95
CA ARG A 198 -10.99 1.96 -8.36
C ARG A 198 -12.04 3.03 -8.64
N ASN A 199 -11.66 4.31 -8.69
CA ASN A 199 -12.57 5.43 -8.85
C ASN A 199 -13.74 5.42 -7.82
N LYS A 200 -13.50 4.88 -6.62
CA LYS A 200 -14.46 4.94 -5.50
C LYS A 200 -14.39 6.27 -4.75
N PHE A 201 -13.32 7.02 -4.94
CA PHE A 201 -13.22 8.40 -4.54
C PHE A 201 -13.82 9.32 -5.59
N SER A 202 -14.72 10.20 -5.17
CA SER A 202 -15.28 11.24 -6.04
C SER A 202 -15.42 12.53 -5.24
N LEU A 203 -14.89 13.62 -5.77
CA LEU A 203 -15.07 14.96 -5.22
C LEU A 203 -16.08 15.72 -6.07
N GLY A 204 -17.17 16.18 -5.46
CA GLY A 204 -18.15 17.05 -6.09
C GLY A 204 -17.75 18.51 -5.95
N VAL A 205 -17.63 19.25 -7.05
CA VAL A 205 -17.39 20.70 -7.06
C VAL A 205 -18.31 21.33 -8.11
N ASP A 206 -19.18 22.27 -7.70
CA ASP A 206 -20.11 22.99 -8.58
C ASP A 206 -20.92 22.06 -9.53
N ASP A 207 -21.59 21.05 -8.96
CA ASP A 207 -22.36 20.00 -9.67
C ASP A 207 -21.55 19.12 -10.65
N ARG A 208 -20.21 19.20 -10.62
CA ARG A 208 -19.32 18.31 -11.37
C ARG A 208 -18.67 17.30 -10.45
N MET A 209 -18.68 16.03 -10.87
CA MET A 209 -17.87 14.99 -10.23
C MET A 209 -16.49 14.95 -10.87
N LEU A 210 -15.46 15.19 -10.08
CA LEU A 210 -14.07 15.13 -10.54
C LEU A 210 -13.58 13.68 -10.52
N GLU A 211 -12.94 13.27 -11.62
CA GLU A 211 -12.32 11.95 -11.76
C GLU A 211 -10.83 12.03 -11.40
N VAL A 212 -10.39 11.08 -10.57
CA VAL A 212 -8.98 10.93 -10.18
C VAL A 212 -8.17 10.50 -11.40
N ASP A 213 -7.02 11.13 -11.60
CA ASP A 213 -6.02 10.67 -12.54
C ASP A 213 -5.23 9.51 -11.89
N THR A 214 -5.61 8.27 -12.17
CA THR A 214 -5.05 7.08 -11.51
C THR A 214 -3.55 6.91 -11.70
N ASP A 215 -2.99 7.47 -12.78
CA ASP A 215 -1.55 7.42 -13.09
C ASP A 215 -0.75 8.45 -12.27
N SER A 216 -1.43 9.42 -11.66
CA SER A 216 -0.82 10.43 -10.79
C SER A 216 -0.72 10.02 -9.32
N ILE A 217 -1.30 8.88 -8.93
CA ILE A 217 -1.33 8.42 -7.54
C ILE A 217 0.08 8.02 -7.10
N LEU A 218 0.62 8.75 -6.12
CA LEU A 218 1.92 8.52 -5.52
C LEU A 218 1.77 8.31 -4.01
N VAL A 219 2.25 7.17 -3.51
CA VAL A 219 2.27 6.88 -2.07
C VAL A 219 3.71 6.98 -1.57
N LEU A 220 3.95 7.94 -0.67
CA LEU A 220 5.24 8.22 -0.07
C LEU A 220 5.27 7.75 1.38
N PHE A 221 6.28 6.95 1.68
CA PHE A 221 6.54 6.40 3.01
C PHE A 221 7.73 7.14 3.65
N PHE A 222 7.52 7.77 4.81
CA PHE A 222 8.57 8.48 5.54
C PHE A 222 8.98 7.70 6.79
N ASP A 223 10.11 6.99 6.65
CA ASP A 223 10.70 6.13 7.68
C ASP A 223 11.68 6.84 8.59
N ASN A 224 11.82 6.31 9.80
CA ASN A 224 12.83 6.74 10.77
C ASN A 224 14.25 6.24 10.42
N GLU A 225 14.37 5.15 9.66
CA GLU A 225 15.64 4.60 9.17
C GLU A 225 15.67 4.58 7.63
N PRO A 226 16.83 4.81 6.97
CA PRO A 226 16.95 4.70 5.51
C PRO A 226 17.00 3.24 5.04
N PRO A 227 16.47 2.92 3.84
CA PRO A 227 16.47 1.56 3.30
C PRO A 227 17.89 1.04 3.05
N ARG A 228 18.08 -0.27 3.22
CA ARG A 228 19.38 -0.96 3.06
C ARG A 228 19.47 -1.66 1.71
N ILE A 229 19.14 -0.93 0.65
CA ILE A 229 19.20 -1.40 -0.75
C ILE A 229 20.56 -1.01 -1.34
N ASN A 230 21.26 -1.96 -1.96
CA ASN A 230 22.53 -1.69 -2.61
C ASN A 230 22.30 -0.89 -3.90
N MET A 231 22.98 0.25 -4.02
CA MET A 231 22.86 1.16 -5.15
C MET A 231 23.33 0.56 -6.50
N LYS A 232 23.92 -0.64 -6.51
CA LYS A 232 24.30 -1.37 -7.75
C LYS A 232 23.10 -1.82 -8.59
N THR A 233 21.92 -1.88 -8.00
CA THR A 233 20.67 -2.27 -8.67
C THR A 233 19.99 -1.09 -9.38
N ILE A 234 20.50 0.13 -9.21
CA ILE A 234 20.06 1.30 -9.98
C ILE A 234 20.47 1.09 -11.44
N SER A 235 19.49 1.13 -12.36
CA SER A 235 19.74 1.05 -13.80
C SER A 235 20.93 1.95 -14.18
N PRO A 236 21.91 1.46 -14.97
CA PRO A 236 23.13 2.21 -15.29
C PRO A 236 22.85 3.63 -15.82
N GLY A 237 21.68 3.86 -16.43
CA GLY A 237 21.23 5.17 -16.88
C GLY A 237 21.05 6.20 -15.75
N PHE A 238 20.51 5.82 -14.60
CA PHE A 238 20.32 6.74 -13.47
C PHE A 238 21.64 7.12 -12.81
N ALA A 239 22.57 6.17 -12.67
CA ALA A 239 23.92 6.44 -12.16
C ALA A 239 24.68 7.40 -13.10
N ALA A 240 24.54 7.24 -14.42
CA ALA A 240 25.11 8.14 -15.40
C ALA A 240 24.55 9.57 -15.28
N ILE A 241 23.24 9.73 -15.09
CA ILE A 241 22.60 11.05 -14.91
C ILE A 241 23.15 11.76 -13.67
N ILE A 242 23.25 11.07 -12.54
CA ILE A 242 23.77 11.66 -11.29
C ILE A 242 25.23 12.11 -11.47
N ILE A 243 26.05 11.30 -12.13
CA ILE A 243 27.46 11.64 -12.42
C ILE A 243 27.54 12.86 -13.35
N VAL A 244 26.71 12.92 -14.40
CA VAL A 244 26.68 14.07 -15.33
C VAL A 244 26.28 15.34 -14.59
N ILE A 245 25.24 15.30 -13.75
CA ILE A 245 24.81 16.46 -12.95
C ILE A 245 25.93 16.89 -11.98
N ALA A 246 26.58 15.95 -11.29
CA ALA A 246 27.67 16.26 -10.37
C ALA A 246 28.87 16.89 -11.09
N LEU A 247 29.26 16.37 -12.26
CA LEU A 247 30.32 16.94 -13.09
C LEU A 247 29.94 18.32 -13.66
N ALA A 248 28.68 18.50 -14.04
CA ALA A 248 28.14 19.77 -14.52
C ALA A 248 28.20 20.86 -13.44
N ILE A 249 27.83 20.52 -12.20
CA ILE A 249 27.94 21.41 -11.04
C ILE A 249 29.41 21.78 -10.78
N LEU A 250 30.33 20.80 -10.82
CA LEU A 250 31.76 21.04 -10.63
C LEU A 250 32.38 21.90 -11.75
N THR A 251 31.86 21.81 -12.96
CA THR A 251 32.35 22.56 -14.13
C THR A 251 31.59 23.86 -14.38
N GLY A 252 30.56 24.16 -13.58
CA GLY A 252 29.73 25.36 -13.74
C GLY A 252 28.87 25.35 -15.01
N ILE A 253 28.65 24.19 -15.61
CA ILE A 253 27.82 24.02 -16.80
C ILE A 253 26.38 23.76 -16.34
N ALA A 254 25.45 24.62 -16.72
CA ALA A 254 24.02 24.34 -16.51
C ALA A 254 23.59 23.22 -17.46
N VAL A 255 23.28 22.04 -16.93
CA VAL A 255 22.65 20.95 -17.69
C VAL A 255 21.14 21.11 -17.56
N PHE A 256 20.50 21.52 -18.66
CA PHE A 256 19.05 21.35 -18.82
C PHE A 256 18.79 19.90 -19.23
N VAL A 257 18.18 19.13 -18.33
CA VAL A 257 17.65 17.79 -18.61
C VAL A 257 16.25 17.93 -19.21
#